data_AF-A0A2V8PP84-F1
#
_entry.id   AF-A0A2V8PP84-F1
#
_cell.length_a   1.000
_cell.length_b   1.000
_cell.length_c   1.000
_cell.angle_alpha   90.00
_cell.angle_beta   90.00
_cell.angle_gamma   90.00
#
_symmetry.space_group_name_H-M   'P 1'
#
loop_
_entity.id
_entity.type
_entity.pdbx_description
1 polymer ?
#
loop_
_entity_poly.entity_id
_entity_poly.type
_entity_poly.pdbx_seq_one_letter_code
_entity_poly.pdbx_strand_id
1 'polypeptide(L)'
;MDKIRLGFINFLAAVVLFLCCSSFAQGQADRVFISGVGDDASACSRTVPCRTFAGALSKVATRGEIDVLDSGGFGVVTISKSVTIDATGVFAGAHTIIGNVINIVAGASDVVVLRNLSINGLGKADNGIKFTSGKALYLEDCLIKNFRNYGIDFEPSVGSTLVIRDSIIINNGTETISVLGTVRGSGGAVLVKSASGTAFAAIDNTQMAGNFLGINARDNSKITVSNSTIARNISIGLLAFTDSNAPAEMNVEHSVVTLNLVGIQSGGCSDVQARGATTVRISAVNVTSNIATGLLSGCAAPGGGGPAAIISARNNTIMGNNPDGAPTSTSPQQ
;
A
#
# COMPACT_ATOMS: atom_id res chain seq x y z
N MET A 1 68.75 -2.68 -34.17
CA MET A 1 67.51 -3.50 -34.13
C MET A 1 66.69 -3.29 -32.85
N ASP A 2 67.25 -2.68 -31.80
CA ASP A 2 66.57 -2.59 -30.49
C ASP A 2 65.51 -1.49 -30.37
N LYS A 3 65.62 -0.39 -31.14
CA LYS A 3 64.61 0.70 -31.12
C LYS A 3 63.26 0.30 -31.73
N ILE A 4 63.27 -0.63 -32.69
CA ILE A 4 62.04 -1.14 -33.34
C ILE A 4 61.30 -2.11 -32.40
N ARG A 5 62.04 -2.93 -31.62
CA ARG A 5 61.47 -3.85 -30.63
C ARG A 5 60.79 -3.12 -29.46
N LEU A 6 61.37 -2.01 -29.00
CA LEU A 6 60.79 -1.22 -27.91
C LEU A 6 59.52 -0.47 -28.33
N GLY A 7 59.47 0.04 -29.57
CA GLY A 7 58.26 0.66 -30.13
C GLY A 7 57.10 -0.34 -30.31
N PHE A 8 57.42 -1.58 -30.69
CA PHE A 8 56.42 -2.64 -30.87
C PHE A 8 55.82 -3.11 -29.54
N ILE A 9 56.61 -3.19 -28.47
CA ILE A 9 56.14 -3.54 -27.12
C ILE A 9 55.23 -2.44 -26.55
N ASN A 10 55.59 -1.16 -26.72
CA ASN A 10 54.76 -0.04 -26.27
C ASN A 10 53.44 0.06 -27.07
N PHE A 11 53.46 -0.27 -28.36
CA PHE A 11 52.24 -0.34 -29.17
C PHE A 11 51.33 -1.50 -28.73
N LEU A 12 51.88 -2.68 -28.45
CA LEU A 12 51.11 -3.81 -27.93
C LEU A 12 50.51 -3.51 -26.54
N ALA A 13 51.27 -2.88 -25.66
CA ALA A 13 50.81 -2.48 -24.33
C ALA A 13 49.67 -1.44 -24.39
N ALA A 14 49.75 -0.50 -25.33
CA ALA A 14 48.68 0.48 -25.56
C ALA A 14 47.39 -0.16 -26.11
N VAL A 15 47.51 -1.16 -26.99
CA VAL A 15 46.37 -1.91 -27.54
C VAL A 15 45.69 -2.76 -26.45
N VAL A 16 46.47 -3.43 -25.60
CA VAL A 16 45.94 -4.22 -24.45
C VAL A 16 45.25 -3.31 -23.42
N LEU A 17 45.80 -2.11 -23.15
CA LEU A 17 45.18 -1.15 -22.23
C LEU A 17 43.87 -0.55 -22.79
N PHE A 18 43.76 -0.36 -24.12
CA PHE A 18 42.53 0.10 -24.77
C PHE A 18 41.43 -0.98 -24.80
N LEU A 19 41.80 -2.26 -24.95
CA LEU A 19 40.87 -3.40 -24.88
C LEU A 19 40.34 -3.66 -23.46
N CYS A 20 41.11 -3.34 -22.42
CA CYS A 20 40.68 -3.48 -21.01
C CYS A 20 39.70 -2.38 -20.54
N CYS A 21 39.59 -1.26 -21.25
CA CYS A 21 38.65 -0.17 -20.93
C CYS A 21 37.28 -0.30 -21.63
N SER A 22 37.04 -1.40 -22.34
CA SER A 22 35.70 -1.75 -22.85
C SER A 22 34.88 -2.38 -21.72
N SER A 23 34.70 -1.67 -20.61
CA SER A 23 33.64 -2.01 -19.68
C SER A 23 32.35 -1.92 -20.48
N PHE A 24 31.70 -3.07 -20.71
CA PHE A 24 30.32 -3.10 -21.16
C PHE A 24 29.51 -2.35 -20.09
N ALA A 25 29.31 -1.05 -20.30
CA ALA A 25 28.22 -0.34 -19.67
C ALA A 25 26.95 -0.99 -20.22
N GLN A 26 26.53 -2.10 -19.62
CA GLN A 26 25.20 -2.62 -19.88
C GLN A 26 24.25 -1.57 -19.36
N GLY A 27 23.74 -0.76 -20.29
CA GLY A 27 22.63 0.12 -20.02
C GLY A 27 21.52 -0.72 -19.41
N GLN A 28 20.91 -0.19 -18.35
CA GLN A 28 19.72 -0.80 -17.80
C GLN A 28 18.64 -0.87 -18.90
N ALA A 29 17.94 -1.99 -18.99
CA ALA A 29 16.92 -2.16 -20.02
C ALA A 29 15.63 -1.45 -19.59
N ASP A 30 14.96 -0.78 -20.54
CA ASP A 30 13.67 -0.15 -20.27
C ASP A 30 12.58 -1.17 -19.93
N ARG A 31 12.76 -2.42 -20.35
CA ARG A 31 11.85 -3.53 -20.07
C ARG A 31 12.63 -4.80 -19.77
N VAL A 32 12.28 -5.47 -18.68
CA VAL A 32 12.88 -6.74 -18.25
C VAL A 32 11.80 -7.75 -17.88
N PHE A 33 12.17 -9.03 -17.82
CA PHE A 33 11.24 -10.14 -17.66
C PHE A 33 11.64 -11.05 -16.51
N ILE A 34 10.65 -11.55 -15.78
CA ILE A 34 10.78 -12.52 -14.69
C ILE A 34 10.06 -13.83 -15.05
N SER A 35 10.64 -14.95 -14.65
CA SER A 35 10.07 -16.29 -14.84
C SER A 35 10.44 -17.25 -13.70
N GLY A 36 9.55 -18.20 -13.47
CA GLY A 36 9.66 -19.33 -12.56
C GLY A 36 10.85 -20.25 -12.85
N VAL A 37 11.42 -20.16 -14.04
CA VAL A 37 12.59 -20.93 -14.48
C VAL A 37 13.77 -20.02 -14.87
N GLY A 38 13.69 -18.73 -14.55
CA GLY A 38 14.74 -17.75 -14.84
C GLY A 38 15.98 -17.88 -13.94
N ASP A 39 16.96 -17.01 -14.20
CA ASP A 39 18.20 -16.88 -13.42
C ASP A 39 18.56 -15.40 -13.27
N ASP A 40 18.77 -14.93 -12.03
CA ASP A 40 19.11 -13.53 -11.72
C ASP A 40 20.51 -13.12 -12.21
N ALA A 41 21.36 -14.08 -12.61
CA ALA A 41 22.60 -13.80 -13.32
C ALA A 41 22.37 -13.41 -14.80
N SER A 42 21.16 -13.64 -15.34
CA SER A 42 20.81 -13.35 -16.73
C SER A 42 20.66 -11.85 -17.00
N ALA A 43 20.54 -11.50 -18.29
CA ALA A 43 20.24 -10.15 -18.74
C ALA A 43 18.78 -9.71 -18.46
N CYS A 44 17.95 -10.57 -17.87
CA CYS A 44 16.50 -10.41 -17.72
C CYS A 44 15.76 -10.07 -19.02
N SER A 45 16.24 -10.55 -20.17
CA SER A 45 15.53 -10.38 -21.44
C SER A 45 14.39 -11.39 -21.55
N ARG A 46 13.50 -11.22 -22.53
CA ARG A 46 12.36 -12.13 -22.70
C ARG A 46 12.75 -13.60 -22.89
N THR A 47 13.89 -13.87 -23.52
CA THR A 47 14.39 -15.24 -23.76
C THR A 47 15.32 -15.76 -22.66
N VAL A 48 15.87 -14.87 -21.83
CA VAL A 48 16.69 -15.20 -20.66
C VAL A 48 16.22 -14.37 -19.45
N PRO A 49 15.02 -14.70 -18.91
CA PRO A 49 14.39 -13.93 -17.83
C PRO A 49 15.11 -14.12 -16.49
N CYS A 50 14.91 -13.16 -15.60
CA CYS A 50 15.38 -13.25 -14.23
C CYS A 50 14.44 -14.10 -13.36
N ARG A 51 14.94 -14.58 -12.22
CA ARG A 51 14.20 -15.46 -11.32
C ARG A 51 13.38 -14.70 -10.29
N THR A 52 13.83 -13.51 -9.89
CA THR A 52 13.23 -12.77 -8.77
C THR A 52 12.94 -11.32 -9.12
N PHE A 53 12.07 -10.68 -8.33
CA PHE A 53 11.84 -9.23 -8.42
C PHE A 53 13.12 -8.43 -8.15
N ALA A 54 13.94 -8.86 -7.19
CA ALA A 54 15.20 -8.20 -6.87
C ALA A 54 16.22 -8.29 -8.03
N GLY A 55 16.32 -9.46 -8.66
CA GLY A 55 17.16 -9.67 -9.84
C GLY A 55 16.77 -8.75 -10.99
N ALA A 56 15.49 -8.74 -11.36
CA ALA A 56 14.97 -7.86 -12.41
C ALA A 56 15.13 -6.37 -12.07
N LEU A 57 14.86 -5.97 -10.84
CA LEU A 57 14.99 -4.57 -10.41
C LEU A 57 16.44 -4.07 -10.52
N SER A 58 17.42 -4.95 -10.37
CA SER A 58 18.84 -4.59 -10.56
C SER A 58 19.20 -4.28 -12.02
N LYS A 59 18.41 -4.77 -12.99
CA LYS A 59 18.66 -4.66 -14.43
C LYS A 59 17.73 -3.70 -15.17
N VAL A 60 16.55 -3.43 -14.63
CA VAL A 60 15.59 -2.48 -15.23
C VAL A 60 16.06 -1.04 -15.07
N ALA A 61 15.81 -0.20 -16.07
CA ALA A 61 16.08 1.23 -16.00
C ALA A 61 15.15 1.93 -15.01
N THR A 62 15.57 3.07 -14.45
CA THR A 62 14.63 3.95 -13.74
C THR A 62 13.53 4.38 -14.69
N ARG A 63 12.27 4.27 -14.25
CA ARG A 63 11.03 4.44 -15.04
C ARG A 63 10.76 3.33 -16.06
N GLY A 64 11.51 2.23 -16.01
CA GLY A 64 11.26 1.05 -16.83
C GLY A 64 10.19 0.11 -16.26
N GLU A 65 9.99 -1.02 -16.92
CA GLU A 65 8.94 -2.00 -16.66
C GLU A 65 9.52 -3.42 -16.43
N ILE A 66 8.95 -4.13 -15.45
CA ILE A 66 9.23 -5.52 -15.13
C ILE A 66 7.98 -6.34 -15.42
N ASP A 67 8.05 -7.28 -16.35
CA ASP A 67 6.95 -8.18 -16.66
C ASP A 67 7.17 -9.57 -16.07
N VAL A 68 6.10 -10.17 -15.56
CA VAL A 68 6.10 -11.56 -15.12
C VAL A 68 5.54 -12.46 -16.22
N LEU A 69 6.33 -13.46 -16.64
CA LEU A 69 5.97 -14.36 -17.74
C LEU A 69 5.15 -15.57 -17.33
N ASP A 70 5.29 -16.03 -16.09
CA ASP A 70 4.61 -17.22 -15.59
C ASP A 70 4.19 -17.06 -14.12
N SER A 71 3.29 -17.93 -13.66
CA SER A 71 2.81 -17.88 -12.27
C SER A 71 3.88 -18.44 -11.34
N GLY A 72 4.17 -17.73 -10.24
CA GLY A 72 5.23 -18.13 -9.34
C GLY A 72 5.41 -17.23 -8.12
N GLY A 73 6.30 -17.69 -7.23
CA GLY A 73 6.82 -16.90 -6.12
C GLY A 73 8.14 -16.24 -6.50
N PHE A 74 8.19 -14.91 -6.52
CA PHE A 74 9.33 -14.13 -7.04
C PHE A 74 10.14 -13.40 -5.96
N GLY A 75 9.91 -13.77 -4.70
CA GLY A 75 10.63 -13.25 -3.53
C GLY A 75 10.22 -11.83 -3.14
N VAL A 76 10.72 -11.37 -1.99
CA VAL A 76 10.51 -10.00 -1.53
C VAL A 76 11.30 -9.00 -2.37
N VAL A 77 10.86 -7.74 -2.41
CA VAL A 77 11.56 -6.68 -3.15
C VAL A 77 11.56 -5.36 -2.40
N THR A 78 12.68 -4.64 -2.51
CA THR A 78 12.82 -3.24 -2.10
C THR A 78 12.94 -2.37 -3.34
N ILE A 79 11.91 -1.58 -3.63
CA ILE A 79 11.84 -0.67 -4.78
C ILE A 79 12.38 0.70 -4.35
N SER A 80 13.49 1.11 -4.97
CA SER A 80 14.20 2.36 -4.65
C SER A 80 14.20 3.38 -5.79
N LYS A 81 13.46 3.12 -6.86
CA LYS A 81 13.38 3.97 -8.07
C LYS A 81 12.01 3.86 -8.72
N SER A 82 11.68 4.78 -9.62
CA SER A 82 10.50 4.65 -10.46
C SER A 82 10.53 3.33 -11.24
N VAL A 83 9.45 2.56 -11.20
CA VAL A 83 9.31 1.30 -11.93
C VAL A 83 7.84 0.88 -12.02
N THR A 84 7.49 0.19 -13.09
CA THR A 84 6.23 -0.58 -13.19
C THR A 84 6.53 -2.06 -13.01
N ILE A 85 5.78 -2.74 -12.16
CA ILE A 85 5.77 -4.21 -12.07
C ILE A 85 4.41 -4.70 -12.54
N ASP A 86 4.43 -5.54 -13.58
CA ASP A 86 3.26 -6.09 -14.22
C ASP A 86 3.22 -7.62 -14.18
N ALA A 87 2.13 -8.16 -13.63
CA ALA A 87 1.84 -9.59 -13.62
C ALA A 87 0.57 -9.97 -14.41
N THR A 88 0.20 -9.18 -15.42
CA THR A 88 -0.98 -9.42 -16.26
C THR A 88 -0.98 -10.85 -16.81
N GLY A 89 -2.08 -11.56 -16.59
CA GLY A 89 -2.28 -12.91 -17.10
C GLY A 89 -1.66 -14.04 -16.26
N VAL A 90 -1.01 -13.73 -15.13
CA VAL A 90 -0.36 -14.74 -14.26
C VAL A 90 -0.61 -14.50 -12.77
N PHE A 91 -0.55 -15.56 -11.96
CA PHE A 91 -0.51 -15.41 -10.51
C PHE A 91 0.94 -15.22 -10.06
N ALA A 92 1.38 -13.97 -10.02
CA ALA A 92 2.69 -13.61 -9.49
C ALA A 92 2.54 -13.13 -8.04
N GLY A 93 3.24 -13.80 -7.14
CA GLY A 93 3.25 -13.44 -5.73
C GLY A 93 4.64 -13.26 -5.20
N ALA A 94 4.75 -12.38 -4.23
CA ALA A 94 5.87 -12.36 -3.31
C ALA A 94 5.32 -12.82 -1.95
N HIS A 95 6.10 -13.64 -1.25
CA HIS A 95 5.76 -14.15 0.07
C HIS A 95 7.02 -14.09 0.94
N THR A 96 6.82 -13.69 2.19
CA THR A 96 7.80 -13.83 3.26
C THR A 96 7.12 -14.44 4.48
N ILE A 97 7.91 -15.12 5.31
CA ILE A 97 7.44 -15.63 6.60
C ILE A 97 7.58 -14.61 7.73
N ILE A 98 8.32 -13.51 7.53
CA ILE A 98 8.56 -12.42 8.49
C ILE A 98 8.76 -11.11 7.71
N GLY A 99 8.24 -9.98 8.22
CA GLY A 99 8.46 -8.66 7.62
C GLY A 99 7.50 -8.32 6.47
N ASN A 100 7.89 -7.31 5.68
CA ASN A 100 7.09 -6.80 4.57
C ASN A 100 7.42 -7.53 3.26
N VAL A 101 6.43 -7.73 2.40
CA VAL A 101 6.63 -8.38 1.10
C VAL A 101 7.23 -7.42 0.06
N ILE A 102 6.67 -6.22 -0.06
CA ILE A 102 7.19 -5.14 -0.92
C ILE A 102 7.53 -3.94 -0.05
N ASN A 103 8.77 -3.49 -0.10
CA ASN A 103 9.22 -2.24 0.53
C ASN A 103 9.43 -1.19 -0.56
N ILE A 104 8.90 0.02 -0.37
CA ILE A 104 9.11 1.14 -1.29
C ILE A 104 9.81 2.26 -0.54
N VAL A 105 11.05 2.52 -0.94
CA VAL A 105 11.93 3.55 -0.41
C VAL A 105 12.55 4.29 -1.60
N ALA A 106 11.69 4.88 -2.42
CA ALA A 106 12.07 5.54 -3.66
C ALA A 106 12.36 7.04 -3.44
N GLY A 107 13.00 7.69 -4.41
CA GLY A 107 13.26 9.12 -4.37
C GLY A 107 11.97 9.95 -4.39
N ALA A 108 12.02 11.19 -3.90
CA ALA A 108 10.83 12.04 -3.74
C ALA A 108 10.08 12.34 -5.06
N SER A 109 10.72 12.16 -6.21
CA SER A 109 10.12 12.32 -7.55
C SER A 109 9.67 11.00 -8.18
N ASP A 110 9.95 9.87 -7.55
CA ASP A 110 9.75 8.55 -8.15
C ASP A 110 8.31 8.05 -8.04
N VAL A 111 7.84 7.40 -9.10
CA VAL A 111 6.50 6.79 -9.16
C VAL A 111 6.63 5.29 -9.31
N VAL A 112 5.96 4.55 -8.44
CA VAL A 112 5.88 3.09 -8.49
C VAL A 112 4.47 2.68 -8.93
N VAL A 113 4.39 1.77 -9.88
CA VAL A 113 3.14 1.17 -10.35
C VAL A 113 3.20 -0.33 -10.14
N LEU A 114 2.20 -0.89 -9.47
CA LEU A 114 2.04 -2.31 -9.23
C LEU A 114 0.71 -2.75 -9.84
N ARG A 115 0.74 -3.68 -10.80
CA ARG A 115 -0.48 -4.12 -11.47
C ARG A 115 -0.61 -5.63 -11.56
N ASN A 116 -1.83 -6.13 -11.41
CA ASN A 116 -2.17 -7.55 -11.55
C ASN A 116 -1.41 -8.48 -10.58
N LEU A 117 -0.94 -7.96 -9.44
CA LEU A 117 -0.16 -8.75 -8.48
C LEU A 117 -1.07 -9.47 -7.46
N SER A 118 -0.72 -10.70 -7.12
CA SER A 118 -1.32 -11.45 -6.01
C SER A 118 -0.34 -11.55 -4.84
N ILE A 119 -0.45 -10.63 -3.89
CA ILE A 119 0.42 -10.51 -2.73
C ILE A 119 -0.20 -11.24 -1.53
N ASN A 120 0.47 -12.26 -1.00
CA ASN A 120 -0.08 -13.13 0.05
C ASN A 120 0.88 -13.30 1.22
N GLY A 121 0.43 -12.90 2.42
CA GLY A 121 1.23 -12.99 3.65
C GLY A 121 1.23 -14.35 4.32
N LEU A 122 0.41 -15.31 3.85
CA LEU A 122 0.24 -16.66 4.42
C LEU A 122 -0.03 -16.70 5.93
N GLY A 123 -0.63 -15.63 6.49
CA GLY A 123 -0.86 -15.47 7.93
C GLY A 123 0.42 -15.25 8.74
N LYS A 124 1.55 -14.97 8.07
CA LYS A 124 2.88 -14.89 8.71
C LYS A 124 3.58 -13.55 8.51
N ALA A 125 3.52 -13.00 7.31
CA ALA A 125 4.12 -11.70 6.99
C ALA A 125 3.39 -10.56 7.71
N ASP A 126 4.13 -9.47 7.96
CA ASP A 126 3.60 -8.31 8.66
C ASP A 126 2.76 -7.46 7.72
N ASN A 127 3.36 -6.93 6.64
CA ASN A 127 2.65 -6.10 5.66
C ASN A 127 2.84 -6.59 4.22
N GLY A 128 1.82 -6.35 3.38
CA GLY A 128 1.92 -6.60 1.94
C GLY A 128 2.83 -5.59 1.27
N ILE A 129 2.48 -4.31 1.38
CA ILE A 129 3.28 -3.20 0.86
C ILE A 129 3.58 -2.23 1.99
N LYS A 130 4.85 -1.91 2.20
CA LYS A 130 5.30 -0.80 3.04
C LYS A 130 5.83 0.32 2.17
N PHE A 131 5.18 1.48 2.20
CA PHE A 131 5.62 2.68 1.50
C PHE A 131 6.18 3.69 2.49
N THR A 132 7.47 4.02 2.36
CA THR A 132 8.18 4.95 3.25
C THR A 132 8.57 6.24 2.53
N SER A 133 8.87 6.17 1.23
CA SER A 133 9.19 7.36 0.42
C SER A 133 8.94 7.12 -1.07
N GLY A 134 8.58 8.19 -1.76
CA GLY A 134 8.30 8.23 -3.19
C GLY A 134 7.31 9.36 -3.49
N LYS A 135 7.16 9.72 -4.76
CA LYS A 135 6.10 10.66 -5.17
C LYS A 135 4.72 10.00 -5.09
N ALA A 136 4.61 8.80 -5.64
CA ALA A 136 3.34 8.10 -5.71
C ALA A 136 3.48 6.57 -5.83
N LEU A 137 2.46 5.87 -5.35
CA LEU A 137 2.21 4.46 -5.55
C LEU A 137 0.84 4.27 -6.20
N TYR A 138 0.81 3.60 -7.35
CA TYR A 138 -0.41 3.18 -8.03
C TYR A 138 -0.57 1.66 -7.94
N LEU A 139 -1.75 1.21 -7.52
CA LEU A 139 -2.16 -0.19 -7.54
C LEU A 139 -3.38 -0.35 -8.46
N GLU A 140 -3.30 -1.34 -9.34
CA GLU A 140 -4.35 -1.70 -10.30
C GLU A 140 -4.53 -3.22 -10.31
N ASP A 141 -5.77 -3.71 -10.21
CA ASP A 141 -6.10 -5.13 -10.29
C ASP A 141 -5.29 -6.03 -9.34
N CYS A 142 -5.00 -5.56 -8.13
CA CYS A 142 -4.18 -6.31 -7.17
C CYS A 142 -5.03 -7.09 -6.17
N LEU A 143 -4.59 -8.30 -5.83
CA LEU A 143 -5.11 -9.09 -4.71
C LEU A 143 -4.10 -9.07 -3.56
N ILE A 144 -4.47 -8.51 -2.40
CA ILE A 144 -3.61 -8.42 -1.22
C ILE A 144 -4.28 -9.10 -0.03
N LYS A 145 -3.66 -10.16 0.50
CA LYS A 145 -4.32 -10.97 1.54
C LYS A 145 -3.44 -11.62 2.59
N ASN A 146 -4.06 -11.94 3.73
CA ASN A 146 -3.51 -12.78 4.80
C ASN A 146 -2.25 -12.21 5.46
N PHE A 147 -2.20 -10.91 5.69
CA PHE A 147 -1.13 -10.24 6.45
C PHE A 147 -1.48 -10.12 7.94
N ARG A 148 -0.48 -10.19 8.82
CA ARG A 148 -0.67 -10.04 10.28
C ARG A 148 -0.95 -8.61 10.71
N ASN A 149 -0.50 -7.64 9.92
CA ASN A 149 -0.72 -6.21 10.14
C ASN A 149 -1.53 -5.62 8.97
N TYR A 150 -0.93 -4.82 8.07
CA TYR A 150 -1.68 -4.20 6.97
C TYR A 150 -1.47 -4.89 5.62
N GLY A 151 -2.52 -4.91 4.79
CA GLY A 151 -2.35 -5.17 3.38
C GLY A 151 -1.44 -4.11 2.75
N ILE A 152 -1.76 -2.84 2.99
CA ILE A 152 -0.98 -1.68 2.56
C ILE A 152 -0.71 -0.78 3.77
N ASP A 153 0.57 -0.57 4.04
CA ASP A 153 1.11 0.30 5.06
C ASP A 153 1.76 1.51 4.38
N PHE A 154 0.99 2.60 4.22
CA PHE A 154 1.42 3.82 3.53
C PHE A 154 1.79 4.91 4.53
N GLU A 155 3.09 5.03 4.81
CA GLU A 155 3.68 5.97 5.77
C GLU A 155 4.80 6.82 5.16
N PRO A 156 4.50 7.65 4.16
CA PRO A 156 5.52 8.51 3.57
C PRO A 156 6.08 9.53 4.58
N SER A 157 7.36 9.86 4.41
CA SER A 157 8.02 10.96 5.14
C SER A 157 7.86 12.33 4.45
N VAL A 158 7.28 12.37 3.25
CA VAL A 158 7.02 13.58 2.45
C VAL A 158 5.63 13.52 1.84
N GLY A 159 5.14 14.63 1.29
CA GLY A 159 3.85 14.63 0.58
C GLY A 159 3.84 13.60 -0.56
N SER A 160 2.97 12.60 -0.48
CA SER A 160 2.94 11.46 -1.41
C SER A 160 1.50 11.04 -1.71
N THR A 161 1.30 10.36 -2.85
CA THR A 161 -0.04 9.90 -3.28
C THR A 161 -0.11 8.38 -3.39
N LEU A 162 -1.11 7.79 -2.77
CA LEU A 162 -1.54 6.42 -2.98
C LEU A 162 -2.78 6.41 -3.88
N VAL A 163 -2.78 5.57 -4.92
CA VAL A 163 -3.97 5.31 -5.74
C VAL A 163 -4.20 3.81 -5.76
N ILE A 164 -5.42 3.38 -5.45
CA ILE A 164 -5.85 1.99 -5.51
C ILE A 164 -7.08 1.92 -6.39
N ARG A 165 -7.04 1.07 -7.40
CA ARG A 165 -8.18 0.81 -8.30
C ARG A 165 -8.36 -0.68 -8.53
N ASP A 166 -9.61 -1.08 -8.67
CA ASP A 166 -10.01 -2.42 -9.14
C ASP A 166 -9.38 -3.57 -8.33
N SER A 167 -9.12 -3.34 -7.04
CA SER A 167 -8.33 -4.23 -6.21
C SER A 167 -9.15 -4.92 -5.12
N ILE A 168 -8.62 -6.04 -4.60
CA ILE A 168 -9.22 -6.80 -3.51
C ILE A 168 -8.20 -6.91 -2.37
N ILE A 169 -8.54 -6.38 -1.19
CA ILE A 169 -7.67 -6.36 -0.01
C ILE A 169 -8.39 -7.04 1.15
N ILE A 170 -8.01 -8.28 1.48
CA ILE A 170 -8.81 -9.15 2.36
C ILE A 170 -8.01 -9.88 3.43
N ASN A 171 -8.65 -10.17 4.57
CA ASN A 171 -8.09 -11.00 5.65
C ASN A 171 -6.74 -10.49 6.20
N ASN A 172 -6.57 -9.17 6.32
CA ASN A 172 -5.36 -8.56 6.87
C ASN A 172 -5.61 -8.06 8.30
N GLY A 173 -4.61 -8.17 9.16
CA GLY A 173 -4.65 -7.72 10.55
C GLY A 173 -5.34 -8.68 11.51
N THR A 174 -5.70 -9.88 11.04
CA THR A 174 -6.56 -10.82 11.77
C THR A 174 -5.79 -11.78 12.69
N GLU A 175 -4.46 -11.84 12.56
CA GLU A 175 -3.61 -12.76 13.31
C GLU A 175 -2.54 -12.02 14.11
N THR A 176 -2.83 -11.81 15.39
CA THR A 176 -1.82 -11.49 16.39
C THR A 176 -1.99 -12.46 17.55
N ILE A 177 -1.02 -13.37 17.66
CA ILE A 177 -0.84 -14.17 18.87
C ILE A 177 -0.47 -13.20 19.98
N SER A 178 -1.43 -12.84 20.84
CA SER A 178 -1.09 -12.41 22.18
C SER A 178 -0.54 -13.64 22.91
N VAL A 179 0.63 -13.52 23.53
CA VAL A 179 1.23 -14.52 24.44
C VAL A 179 0.25 -14.89 25.59
N LEU A 180 -0.84 -14.13 25.76
CA LEU A 180 -1.89 -14.33 26.76
C LEU A 180 -3.25 -14.80 26.19
N GLY A 181 -3.33 -15.23 24.92
CA GLY A 181 -4.55 -15.84 24.36
C GLY A 181 -5.71 -14.87 24.03
N THR A 182 -5.58 -13.57 24.29
CA THR A 182 -6.54 -12.58 23.76
C THR A 182 -6.16 -12.22 22.32
N VAL A 183 -7.00 -12.58 21.36
CA VAL A 183 -6.90 -12.05 19.99
C VAL A 183 -7.12 -10.54 20.05
N ARG A 184 -6.06 -9.75 19.85
CA ARG A 184 -6.17 -8.31 19.60
C ARG A 184 -5.66 -8.05 18.20
N GLY A 185 -6.53 -8.21 17.20
CA GLY A 185 -6.17 -7.84 15.84
C GLY A 185 -5.52 -6.45 15.81
N SER A 186 -4.48 -6.31 15.01
CA SER A 186 -3.80 -5.04 14.77
C SER A 186 -3.63 -4.93 13.27
N GLY A 187 -3.81 -3.74 12.70
CA GLY A 187 -3.70 -3.57 11.26
C GLY A 187 -5.04 -3.46 10.54
N GLY A 188 -5.08 -3.89 9.29
CA GLY A 188 -6.25 -3.75 8.43
C GLY A 188 -5.94 -3.82 6.93
N ALA A 189 -6.87 -3.38 6.10
CA ALA A 189 -6.66 -3.36 4.66
C ALA A 189 -5.63 -2.28 4.28
N VAL A 190 -5.89 -1.02 4.67
CA VAL A 190 -5.07 0.13 4.29
C VAL A 190 -4.83 1.06 5.48
N LEU A 191 -3.56 1.34 5.77
CA LEU A 191 -3.12 2.44 6.63
C LEU A 191 -2.63 3.60 5.76
N VAL A 192 -3.07 4.82 6.08
CA VAL A 192 -2.51 6.05 5.51
C VAL A 192 -2.13 6.98 6.66
N LYS A 193 -0.84 7.26 6.79
CA LYS A 193 -0.28 8.16 7.82
C LYS A 193 0.88 8.92 7.22
N SER A 194 1.20 10.09 7.73
CA SER A 194 2.47 10.74 7.45
C SER A 194 2.96 11.48 8.68
N ALA A 195 4.26 11.36 8.95
CA ALA A 195 4.92 12.16 9.98
C ALA A 195 5.12 13.62 9.53
N SER A 196 5.25 13.87 8.22
CA SER A 196 5.48 15.19 7.65
C SER A 196 4.98 15.30 6.22
N GLY A 197 4.25 16.39 5.91
CA GLY A 197 3.55 16.54 4.64
C GLY A 197 2.30 15.67 4.54
N THR A 198 1.41 15.97 3.60
CA THR A 198 0.13 15.26 3.47
C THR A 198 0.28 13.94 2.71
N ALA A 199 -0.23 12.85 3.29
CA ALA A 199 -0.44 11.58 2.60
C ALA A 199 -1.83 11.59 1.94
N PHE A 200 -1.86 11.63 0.61
CA PHE A 200 -3.10 11.54 -0.15
C PHE A 200 -3.39 10.09 -0.51
N ALA A 201 -4.65 9.67 -0.43
CA ALA A 201 -5.09 8.38 -0.96
C ALA A 201 -6.38 8.51 -1.75
N ALA A 202 -6.43 7.90 -2.94
CA ALA A 202 -7.64 7.76 -3.73
C ALA A 202 -7.90 6.26 -3.94
N ILE A 203 -9.04 5.77 -3.46
CA ILE A 203 -9.41 4.36 -3.47
C ILE A 203 -10.73 4.23 -4.21
N ASP A 204 -10.71 3.55 -5.35
CA ASP A 204 -11.88 3.39 -6.21
C ASP A 204 -12.10 1.92 -6.58
N ASN A 205 -13.37 1.53 -6.72
CA ASN A 205 -13.78 0.17 -7.11
C ASN A 205 -13.01 -0.96 -6.39
N THR A 206 -12.84 -0.83 -5.07
CA THR A 206 -11.99 -1.72 -4.28
C THR A 206 -12.82 -2.46 -3.22
N GLN A 207 -12.57 -3.77 -3.08
CA GLN A 207 -13.16 -4.58 -2.02
C GLN A 207 -12.20 -4.70 -0.83
N MET A 208 -12.64 -4.27 0.35
CA MET A 208 -11.90 -4.39 1.61
C MET A 208 -12.71 -5.22 2.60
N ALA A 209 -12.41 -6.52 2.69
CA ALA A 209 -13.24 -7.44 3.45
C ALA A 209 -12.50 -8.44 4.34
N GLY A 210 -13.10 -8.77 5.49
CA GLY A 210 -12.50 -9.74 6.42
C GLY A 210 -11.23 -9.25 7.11
N ASN A 211 -10.86 -7.97 6.96
CA ASN A 211 -9.68 -7.41 7.62
C ASN A 211 -10.00 -7.05 9.08
N PHE A 212 -9.01 -6.71 9.89
CA PHE A 212 -9.26 -6.15 11.21
C PHE A 212 -9.90 -4.77 11.11
N LEU A 213 -9.23 -3.83 10.43
CA LEU A 213 -9.81 -2.56 9.98
C LEU A 213 -9.96 -2.57 8.46
N GLY A 214 -10.96 -1.88 7.90
CA GLY A 214 -10.98 -1.61 6.47
C GLY A 214 -9.92 -0.56 6.09
N ILE A 215 -10.21 0.72 6.37
CA ILE A 215 -9.27 1.83 6.17
C ILE A 215 -8.97 2.50 7.51
N ASN A 216 -7.70 2.77 7.79
CA ASN A 216 -7.21 3.51 8.93
C ASN A 216 -6.52 4.81 8.47
N ALA A 217 -7.26 5.91 8.51
CA ALA A 217 -6.75 7.26 8.27
C ALA A 217 -6.11 7.80 9.55
N ARG A 218 -4.80 8.07 9.50
CA ARG A 218 -4.00 8.58 10.61
C ARG A 218 -3.48 9.99 10.35
N ASP A 219 -2.58 10.48 11.19
CA ASP A 219 -1.94 11.79 11.09
C ASP A 219 -1.59 12.19 9.64
N ASN A 220 -1.93 13.42 9.27
CA ASN A 220 -1.67 14.05 7.97
C ASN A 220 -2.26 13.30 6.76
N SER A 221 -3.28 12.45 6.96
CA SER A 221 -3.94 11.74 5.86
C SER A 221 -5.12 12.52 5.27
N LYS A 222 -5.26 12.44 3.95
CA LYS A 222 -6.45 12.88 3.20
C LYS A 222 -6.84 11.79 2.22
N ILE A 223 -7.94 11.12 2.50
CA ILE A 223 -8.39 9.94 1.76
C ILE A 223 -9.71 10.23 1.05
N THR A 224 -9.84 9.80 -0.20
CA THR A 224 -11.13 9.69 -0.90
C THR A 224 -11.39 8.22 -1.21
N VAL A 225 -12.60 7.76 -0.92
CA VAL A 225 -13.07 6.40 -1.16
C VAL A 225 -14.34 6.47 -2.00
N SER A 226 -14.32 5.87 -3.19
CA SER A 226 -15.44 5.84 -4.12
C SER A 226 -15.74 4.42 -4.59
N ASN A 227 -17.01 4.14 -4.89
CA ASN A 227 -17.47 2.89 -5.54
C ASN A 227 -16.95 1.60 -4.87
N SER A 228 -16.71 1.63 -3.56
CA SER A 228 -15.97 0.57 -2.86
C SER A 228 -16.87 -0.17 -1.87
N THR A 229 -16.50 -1.42 -1.57
CA THR A 229 -17.20 -2.25 -0.59
C THR A 229 -16.29 -2.53 0.60
N ILE A 230 -16.69 -2.05 1.77
CA ILE A 230 -15.98 -2.21 3.04
C ILE A 230 -16.83 -3.07 3.95
N ALA A 231 -16.53 -4.37 4.00
CA ALA A 231 -17.43 -5.33 4.60
C ALA A 231 -16.80 -6.41 5.45
N ARG A 232 -17.51 -6.85 6.50
CA ARG A 232 -17.06 -7.98 7.35
C ARG A 232 -15.69 -7.75 7.99
N ASN A 233 -15.29 -6.50 8.20
CA ASN A 233 -14.08 -6.22 8.96
C ASN A 233 -14.36 -6.46 10.44
N ILE A 234 -13.42 -7.09 11.13
CA ILE A 234 -13.59 -7.61 12.51
C ILE A 234 -13.85 -6.47 13.50
N SER A 235 -13.25 -5.31 13.24
CA SER A 235 -13.40 -4.09 14.04
C SER A 235 -14.12 -3.03 13.20
N ILE A 236 -13.44 -1.92 12.91
CA ILE A 236 -14.04 -0.76 12.26
C ILE A 236 -13.86 -0.85 10.74
N GLY A 237 -14.91 -0.59 9.97
CA GLY A 237 -14.84 -0.49 8.51
C GLY A 237 -13.96 0.69 8.08
N LEU A 238 -14.36 1.90 8.46
CA LEU A 238 -13.62 3.13 8.15
C LEU A 238 -13.28 3.88 9.44
N LEU A 239 -11.99 4.03 9.75
CA LEU A 239 -11.52 4.72 10.94
C LEU A 239 -10.71 5.95 10.56
N ALA A 240 -11.11 7.12 11.07
CA ALA A 240 -10.25 8.29 11.17
C ALA A 240 -9.79 8.47 12.63
N PHE A 241 -8.49 8.41 12.87
CA PHE A 241 -7.88 8.49 14.21
C PHE A 241 -6.56 9.26 14.13
N THR A 242 -6.09 9.91 15.19
CA THR A 242 -4.82 10.66 15.18
C THR A 242 -3.97 10.36 16.41
N ASP A 243 -2.67 10.18 16.23
CA ASP A 243 -1.69 9.94 17.30
C ASP A 243 -1.07 11.25 17.81
N SER A 244 -1.14 12.31 17.00
CA SER A 244 -0.65 13.66 17.28
C SER A 244 -1.72 14.70 16.97
N ASN A 245 -1.38 15.99 17.07
CA ASN A 245 -2.33 17.06 16.74
C ASN A 245 -2.56 17.24 15.23
N ALA A 246 -1.85 16.48 14.39
CA ALA A 246 -2.05 16.47 12.94
C ALA A 246 -3.44 15.93 12.58
N PRO A 247 -4.11 16.49 11.56
CA PRO A 247 -5.46 16.08 11.20
C PRO A 247 -5.48 14.75 10.40
N ALA A 248 -6.61 14.06 10.42
CA ALA A 248 -6.92 12.95 9.53
C ALA A 248 -8.30 13.19 8.88
N GLU A 249 -8.36 13.13 7.55
CA GLU A 249 -9.58 13.38 6.78
C GLU A 249 -9.89 12.23 5.81
N MET A 250 -11.16 11.86 5.74
CA MET A 250 -11.66 10.88 4.78
C MET A 250 -12.95 11.39 4.14
N ASN A 251 -13.06 11.33 2.82
CA ASN A 251 -14.27 11.54 2.05
C ASN A 251 -14.71 10.19 1.49
N VAL A 252 -15.99 9.86 1.64
CA VAL A 252 -16.55 8.57 1.22
C VAL A 252 -17.78 8.84 0.38
N GLU A 253 -17.78 8.28 -0.82
CA GLU A 253 -18.87 8.44 -1.78
C GLU A 253 -19.24 7.12 -2.46
N HIS A 254 -20.52 6.95 -2.79
CA HIS A 254 -21.02 5.83 -3.59
C HIS A 254 -20.52 4.45 -3.13
N SER A 255 -20.35 4.27 -1.82
CA SER A 255 -19.70 3.09 -1.24
C SER A 255 -20.63 2.38 -0.26
N VAL A 256 -20.34 1.12 0.00
CA VAL A 256 -21.09 0.27 0.93
C VAL A 256 -20.20 -0.06 2.12
N VAL A 257 -20.66 0.26 3.33
CA VAL A 257 -19.98 -0.03 4.60
C VAL A 257 -20.90 -0.91 5.45
N THR A 258 -20.65 -2.22 5.45
CA THR A 258 -21.62 -3.18 5.97
C THR A 258 -21.01 -4.36 6.70
N LEU A 259 -21.74 -4.96 7.65
CA LEU A 259 -21.32 -6.18 8.35
C LEU A 259 -20.00 -6.04 9.12
N ASN A 260 -19.54 -4.82 9.42
CA ASN A 260 -18.39 -4.58 10.28
C ASN A 260 -18.83 -4.53 11.74
N LEU A 261 -17.92 -4.58 12.72
CA LEU A 261 -18.30 -4.31 14.10
C LEU A 261 -18.78 -2.86 14.25
N VAL A 262 -17.97 -1.91 13.78
CA VAL A 262 -18.37 -0.50 13.64
C VAL A 262 -18.25 -0.13 12.16
N GLY A 263 -19.25 0.54 11.61
CA GLY A 263 -19.24 0.97 10.21
C GLY A 263 -18.20 2.05 9.97
N ILE A 264 -18.49 3.27 10.41
CA ILE A 264 -17.63 4.45 10.25
C ILE A 264 -17.37 5.07 11.61
N GLN A 265 -16.10 5.28 11.92
CA GLN A 265 -15.67 5.93 13.15
C GLN A 265 -14.77 7.15 12.88
N SER A 266 -15.06 8.24 13.58
CA SER A 266 -14.22 9.43 13.65
C SER A 266 -13.80 9.65 15.11
N GLY A 267 -12.49 9.70 15.35
CA GLY A 267 -11.90 9.89 16.68
C GLY A 267 -11.67 8.60 17.48
N GLY A 268 -11.13 8.78 18.69
CA GLY A 268 -10.88 7.71 19.64
C GLY A 268 -12.10 7.41 20.50
N CYS A 269 -12.43 6.13 20.63
CA CYS A 269 -13.58 5.65 21.40
C CYS A 269 -13.18 4.61 22.44
N SER A 270 -12.29 4.99 23.37
CA SER A 270 -11.82 4.23 24.55
C SER A 270 -10.80 5.09 25.33
N ASP A 271 -9.98 4.49 26.20
CA ASP A 271 -8.87 5.13 26.93
C ASP A 271 -7.82 5.78 26.01
N VAL A 272 -7.78 5.40 24.73
CA VAL A 272 -6.89 6.00 23.73
C VAL A 272 -7.64 7.07 22.94
N GLN A 273 -7.22 8.32 23.13
CA GLN A 273 -7.84 9.49 22.53
C GLN A 273 -7.12 9.93 21.26
N ALA A 274 -7.91 10.33 20.25
CA ALA A 274 -7.38 11.06 19.10
C ALA A 274 -6.96 12.46 19.56
N ARG A 275 -5.75 12.90 19.18
CA ARG A 275 -5.20 14.20 19.64
C ARG A 275 -5.45 15.34 18.66
N GLY A 276 -5.47 15.04 17.37
CA GLY A 276 -5.74 15.95 16.27
C GLY A 276 -7.17 15.82 15.75
N ALA A 277 -7.56 16.75 14.87
CA ALA A 277 -8.89 16.73 14.26
C ALA A 277 -9.10 15.49 13.38
N THR A 278 -10.23 14.82 13.54
CA THR A 278 -10.65 13.68 12.71
C THR A 278 -11.95 14.03 12.02
N THR A 279 -12.02 13.84 10.70
CA THR A 279 -13.22 14.16 9.92
C THR A 279 -13.49 13.09 8.88
N VAL A 280 -14.70 12.54 8.90
CA VAL A 280 -15.21 11.69 7.82
C VAL A 280 -16.40 12.37 7.15
N ARG A 281 -16.36 12.59 5.84
CA ARG A 281 -17.46 13.16 5.05
C ARG A 281 -18.11 12.05 4.24
N ILE A 282 -19.44 11.95 4.29
CA ILE A 282 -20.19 10.88 3.63
C ILE A 282 -21.27 11.44 2.68
N SER A 283 -21.30 10.93 1.45
CA SER A 283 -22.31 11.23 0.43
C SER A 283 -22.70 9.96 -0.32
N ALA A 284 -24.00 9.68 -0.47
CA ALA A 284 -24.47 8.49 -1.16
C ALA A 284 -23.84 7.17 -0.65
N VAL A 285 -23.57 7.08 0.66
CA VAL A 285 -23.00 5.89 1.31
C VAL A 285 -24.10 5.06 1.95
N ASN A 286 -24.02 3.74 1.78
CA ASN A 286 -24.87 2.77 2.47
C ASN A 286 -24.14 2.20 3.69
N VAL A 287 -24.46 2.68 4.88
CA VAL A 287 -23.92 2.20 6.17
C VAL A 287 -24.97 1.33 6.85
N THR A 288 -24.88 0.02 6.64
CA THR A 288 -25.97 -0.90 7.02
C THR A 288 -25.48 -2.18 7.66
N SER A 289 -26.28 -2.79 8.52
CA SER A 289 -26.00 -4.12 9.10
C SER A 289 -24.65 -4.22 9.81
N ASN A 290 -24.10 -3.13 10.35
CA ASN A 290 -22.92 -3.18 11.22
C ASN A 290 -23.35 -3.63 12.62
N ILE A 291 -22.54 -4.51 13.24
CA ILE A 291 -22.93 -5.34 14.38
C ILE A 291 -23.12 -4.51 15.65
N ALA A 292 -22.20 -3.59 15.93
CA ALA A 292 -22.27 -2.66 17.05
C ALA A 292 -22.78 -1.32 16.56
N THR A 293 -22.03 -0.49 15.86
CA THR A 293 -22.50 0.87 15.53
C THR A 293 -22.37 1.17 14.05
N GLY A 294 -23.36 1.84 13.45
CA GLY A 294 -23.26 2.37 12.10
C GLY A 294 -22.26 3.52 12.02
N LEU A 295 -22.61 4.67 12.64
CA LEU A 295 -21.77 5.86 12.75
C LEU A 295 -21.37 6.14 14.19
N LEU A 296 -20.06 6.27 14.44
CA LEU A 296 -19.52 6.54 15.76
C LEU A 296 -18.55 7.74 15.73
N SER A 297 -18.85 8.79 16.47
CA SER A 297 -18.00 9.98 16.55
C SER A 297 -17.77 10.39 18.00
N GLY A 298 -16.53 10.76 18.33
CA GLY A 298 -16.21 11.52 19.54
C GLY A 298 -16.79 10.94 20.82
N CYS A 299 -16.35 9.74 21.22
CA CYS A 299 -16.74 9.21 22.52
C CYS A 299 -16.11 10.08 23.61
N ALA A 300 -16.95 10.73 24.43
CA ALA A 300 -16.52 11.62 25.49
C ALA A 300 -15.65 10.87 26.52
N ALA A 301 -14.33 10.99 26.41
CA ALA A 301 -13.43 10.59 27.48
C ALA A 301 -13.06 11.80 28.35
N PRO A 302 -12.84 11.59 29.67
CA PRO A 302 -12.32 12.62 30.54
C PRO A 302 -10.89 12.99 30.10
N GLY A 303 -10.70 14.15 29.46
CA GLY A 303 -9.35 14.61 29.06
C GLY A 303 -9.26 15.48 27.81
N GLY A 304 -10.34 15.67 27.05
CA GLY A 304 -10.37 16.61 25.91
C GLY A 304 -9.61 16.13 24.68
N GLY A 305 -10.13 15.10 24.00
CA GLY A 305 -9.63 14.67 22.70
C GLY A 305 -9.80 15.74 21.61
N GLY A 306 -9.05 15.59 20.52
CA GLY A 306 -9.20 16.41 19.32
C GLY A 306 -10.62 16.29 18.74
N PRO A 307 -11.11 17.31 18.01
CA PRO A 307 -12.47 17.30 17.49
C PRO A 307 -12.67 16.13 16.53
N ALA A 308 -13.78 15.42 16.69
CA ALA A 308 -14.16 14.28 15.89
C ALA A 308 -15.50 14.52 15.21
N ALA A 309 -15.51 14.48 13.88
CA ALA A 309 -16.69 14.79 13.09
C ALA A 309 -17.00 13.70 12.06
N ILE A 310 -18.29 13.40 11.91
CA ILE A 310 -18.86 12.69 10.75
C ILE A 310 -19.86 13.64 10.10
N ILE A 311 -19.57 14.10 8.89
CA ILE A 311 -20.35 15.12 8.17
C ILE A 311 -21.12 14.46 7.04
N SER A 312 -22.44 14.62 7.02
CA SER A 312 -23.30 14.02 6.00
C SER A 312 -23.77 15.02 4.94
N ALA A 313 -23.77 14.59 3.68
CA ALA A 313 -24.43 15.28 2.57
C ALA A 313 -25.96 15.06 2.50
N ARG A 314 -26.57 14.42 3.53
CA ARG A 314 -28.01 14.16 3.69
C ARG A 314 -28.64 13.18 2.67
N ASN A 315 -27.83 12.50 1.88
CA ASN A 315 -28.25 11.51 0.87
C ASN A 315 -27.69 10.10 1.18
N ASN A 316 -27.45 9.79 2.46
CA ASN A 316 -26.85 8.51 2.88
C ASN A 316 -27.93 7.57 3.45
N THR A 317 -27.72 6.26 3.32
CA THR A 317 -28.57 5.25 3.92
C THR A 317 -27.88 4.71 5.17
N ILE A 318 -28.39 5.03 6.36
CA ILE A 318 -27.84 4.57 7.63
C ILE A 318 -28.97 3.82 8.35
N MET A 319 -28.98 2.49 8.26
CA MET A 319 -30.08 1.68 8.80
C MET A 319 -29.66 0.25 9.14
N GLY A 320 -30.34 -0.34 10.10
CA GLY A 320 -30.15 -1.74 10.48
C GLY A 320 -28.83 -2.01 11.20
N ASN A 321 -28.23 -1.00 11.83
CA ASN A 321 -27.10 -1.15 12.75
C ASN A 321 -27.61 -1.07 14.22
N ASN A 322 -26.74 -1.26 15.23
CA ASN A 322 -27.17 -1.45 16.63
C ASN A 322 -26.41 -0.61 17.71
N PRO A 323 -26.38 0.73 17.63
CA PRO A 323 -27.33 1.58 16.90
C PRO A 323 -26.82 2.06 15.53
N ASP A 324 -27.71 2.65 14.73
CA ASP A 324 -27.37 3.37 13.51
C ASP A 324 -26.35 4.51 13.74
N GLY A 325 -26.45 5.18 14.88
CA GLY A 325 -25.69 6.39 15.13
C GLY A 325 -26.18 7.56 14.29
N ALA A 326 -25.49 8.70 14.37
CA ALA A 326 -25.86 9.91 13.64
C ALA A 326 -24.62 10.67 13.17
N PRO A 327 -24.69 11.39 12.03
CA PRO A 327 -23.69 12.39 11.68
C PRO A 327 -23.61 13.48 12.76
N THR A 328 -22.41 13.99 13.03
CA THR A 328 -22.21 15.13 13.94
C THR A 328 -22.73 16.43 13.36
N SER A 329 -22.75 16.54 12.03
CA SER A 329 -23.29 17.69 11.32
C SER A 329 -23.64 17.31 9.88
N THR A 330 -24.30 18.23 9.18
CA THR A 330 -24.65 18.08 7.76
C THR A 330 -24.07 19.23 6.95
N SER A 331 -23.62 18.97 5.73
CA SER A 331 -23.19 20.03 4.80
C SER A 331 -24.34 21.02 4.54
N PRO A 332 -24.06 22.34 4.39
CA PRO A 332 -25.02 23.28 3.83
C PRO A 332 -25.48 22.77 2.45
N GLN A 333 -26.79 22.81 2.17
CA GLN A 333 -27.29 22.62 0.80
C GLN A 333 -26.78 23.77 -0.07
N GLN A 334 -26.18 23.44 -1.21
CA GLN A 334 -26.04 24.37 -2.33
C GLN A 334 -27.16 24.11 -3.33
#